data_AF-A0A364L0F0-F1
#
_entry.id   AF-A0A364L0F0-F1
#
_cell.length_a   1.000
_cell.length_b   1.000
_cell.length_c   1.000
_cell.angle_alpha   90.00
_cell.angle_beta   90.00
_cell.angle_gamma   90.00
#
_symmetry.space_group_name_H-M   'P 1'
#
loop_
_entity.id
_entity.type
_entity.pdbx_description
1 polymer ?
#
loop_
_entity_poly.entity_id
_entity_poly.type
_entity_poly.pdbx_seq_one_letter_code
_entity_poly.pdbx_strand_id
1 'polypeptide(L)'
;MPSYKNIDSYLDQIQKDKTPVLGLSVGKHSDVTPGVKIPKAGMSSILYPVFNPPELRLPQSLASSNDTYLMIAIDIDAPFPSWRGLGPILHWVQPNLKPDPATGALSAPSADSFIANYIGPAPPPPSSPHRYCFFLYKQPAGLDVDKYVAKRGGKKVGNGARMWFDLEKYEKELGLTEGIVAGNFFVSN
;
A
#
# COMPACT_ATOMS: atom_id res chain seq x y z
N MET A 1 16.61 -10.03 -9.79
CA MET A 1 16.15 -8.70 -9.36
C MET A 1 14.63 -8.67 -9.49
N PRO A 2 13.92 -7.98 -8.60
CA PRO A 2 12.45 -7.87 -8.67
C PRO A 2 12.01 -7.22 -9.99
N SER A 3 10.87 -7.64 -10.52
CA SER A 3 10.24 -7.00 -11.67
C SER A 3 9.62 -5.65 -11.28
N TYR A 4 9.86 -4.61 -12.10
CA TYR A 4 9.19 -3.30 -11.98
C TYR A 4 8.04 -3.13 -12.97
N LYS A 5 7.78 -4.12 -13.84
CA LYS A 5 6.82 -4.00 -14.95
C LYS A 5 5.41 -3.58 -14.51
N ASN A 6 4.84 -4.26 -13.52
CA ASN A 6 3.50 -3.94 -13.03
C ASN A 6 3.49 -2.64 -12.23
N ILE A 7 4.53 -2.38 -11.45
CA ILE A 7 4.71 -1.12 -10.71
C ILE A 7 4.66 0.07 -11.67
N ASP A 8 5.49 0.04 -12.71
CA ASP A 8 5.58 1.12 -13.69
C ASP A 8 4.27 1.28 -14.46
N SER A 9 3.63 0.16 -14.86
CA SER A 9 2.31 0.17 -15.50
C SER A 9 1.24 0.83 -14.63
N TYR A 10 1.19 0.52 -13.33
CA TYR A 10 0.19 1.08 -12.42
C TYR A 10 0.46 2.55 -12.11
N LEU A 11 1.71 2.95 -11.94
CA LEU A 11 2.07 4.37 -11.80
C LEU A 11 1.66 5.17 -13.04
N ASP A 12 1.92 4.63 -14.23
CA ASP A 12 1.48 5.22 -15.49
C ASP A 12 -0.05 5.36 -15.56
N GLN A 13 -0.80 4.35 -15.10
CA GLN A 13 -2.26 4.39 -15.07
C GLN A 13 -2.78 5.45 -14.10
N ILE A 14 -2.19 5.55 -12.91
CA ILE A 14 -2.56 6.54 -11.89
C ILE A 14 -2.24 7.96 -12.39
N GLN A 15 -1.06 8.17 -12.97
CA GLN A 15 -0.63 9.50 -13.44
C GLN A 15 -1.37 9.98 -14.69
N LYS A 16 -1.87 9.06 -15.52
CA LYS A 16 -2.64 9.37 -16.73
C LYS A 16 -4.15 9.31 -16.49
N ASP A 17 -4.58 9.27 -15.22
CA ASP A 17 -5.97 9.16 -14.78
C ASP A 17 -6.76 8.02 -15.47
N LYS A 18 -6.06 6.93 -15.85
CA LYS A 18 -6.66 5.76 -16.51
C LYS A 18 -7.29 4.78 -15.52
N THR A 19 -6.93 4.89 -14.24
CA THR A 19 -7.51 4.11 -13.14
C THR A 19 -8.07 5.06 -12.09
N PRO A 20 -9.15 4.68 -11.39
CA PRO A 20 -9.65 5.47 -10.27
C PRO A 20 -8.58 5.74 -9.20
N VAL A 21 -8.54 6.98 -8.70
CA VAL A 21 -7.63 7.37 -7.62
C VAL A 21 -8.14 6.82 -6.30
N LEU A 22 -7.32 6.03 -5.60
CA LEU A 22 -7.64 5.53 -4.26
C LEU A 22 -7.65 6.69 -3.27
N GLY A 23 -8.75 6.89 -2.54
CA GLY A 23 -8.83 7.89 -1.48
C GLY A 23 -7.87 7.53 -0.35
N LEU A 24 -7.02 8.47 0.05
CA LEU A 24 -5.96 8.24 1.03
C LEU A 24 -5.93 9.39 2.04
N SER A 25 -6.04 9.07 3.33
CA SER A 25 -5.77 10.00 4.43
C SER A 25 -4.51 9.55 5.17
N VAL A 26 -3.45 10.34 5.09
CA VAL A 26 -2.15 10.05 5.71
C VAL A 26 -1.90 11.06 6.83
N GLY A 27 -2.13 10.61 8.06
CA GLY A 27 -2.01 11.49 9.20
C GLY A 27 -3.00 12.65 9.18
N LYS A 28 -2.52 13.89 9.25
CA LYS A 28 -3.36 15.09 9.14
C LYS A 28 -3.73 15.47 7.71
N HIS A 29 -3.19 14.76 6.72
CA HIS A 29 -3.42 15.02 5.31
C HIS A 29 -4.56 14.14 4.83
N SER A 30 -5.77 14.71 4.69
CA SER A 30 -6.88 14.07 4.00
C SER A 30 -6.76 14.28 2.49
N ASP A 31 -7.43 13.42 1.72
CA ASP A 31 -7.62 13.54 0.27
C ASP A 31 -6.29 13.72 -0.48
N VAL A 32 -5.32 12.89 -0.11
CA VAL A 32 -3.97 12.89 -0.69
C VAL A 32 -4.06 12.64 -2.20
N THR A 33 -3.57 13.61 -2.98
CA THR A 33 -3.48 13.49 -4.43
C THR A 33 -2.19 12.76 -4.85
N PRO A 34 -2.21 12.02 -5.97
CA PRO A 34 -1.03 11.31 -6.45
C PRO A 34 0.22 12.21 -6.57
N GLY A 35 1.30 11.80 -5.92
CA GLY A 35 2.61 12.47 -5.97
C GLY A 35 2.79 13.63 -5.00
N VAL A 36 1.79 13.97 -4.17
CA VAL A 36 1.96 15.02 -3.16
C VAL A 36 3.09 14.66 -2.18
N LYS A 37 3.84 15.68 -1.75
CA LYS A 37 4.89 15.50 -0.74
C LYS A 37 4.32 15.58 0.67
N ILE A 38 4.55 14.53 1.46
CA ILE A 38 4.22 14.45 2.88
C ILE A 38 5.54 14.28 3.65
N PRO A 39 6.04 15.31 4.35
CA PRO A 39 7.31 15.21 5.07
C PRO A 39 7.27 14.21 6.23
N LYS A 40 8.39 13.53 6.50
CA LYS A 40 8.58 12.72 7.70
C LYS A 40 8.65 13.57 8.99
N ALA A 41 9.17 14.79 8.87
CA ALA A 41 9.56 15.63 9.99
C ALA A 41 8.36 16.12 10.83
N GLY A 42 8.10 15.34 11.89
CA GLY A 42 7.68 15.90 13.17
C GLY A 42 7.92 14.95 14.37
N MET A 43 8.04 13.64 14.20
CA MET A 43 8.68 12.67 15.12
C MET A 43 8.60 12.85 16.68
N SER A 44 7.58 12.23 17.27
CA SER A 44 7.37 11.79 18.67
C SER A 44 6.23 10.76 18.62
N SER A 45 6.51 9.49 18.90
CA SER A 45 5.72 8.30 18.52
C SER A 45 4.26 8.23 19.01
N ILE A 46 3.76 9.21 19.78
CA ILE A 46 2.34 9.36 20.16
C ILE A 46 1.61 10.40 19.26
N LEU A 47 2.33 11.26 18.53
CA LEU A 47 1.81 12.43 17.80
C LEU A 47 1.92 12.33 16.25
N TYR A 48 2.48 11.24 15.68
CA TYR A 48 2.73 11.13 14.21
C TYR A 48 1.88 10.06 13.54
N PRO A 49 0.71 10.44 13.03
CA PRO A 49 -0.23 9.49 12.42
C PRO A 49 0.21 8.98 11.03
N VAL A 50 1.35 9.41 10.49
CA VAL A 50 1.93 8.91 9.21
C VAL A 50 2.55 7.51 9.35
N PHE A 51 2.91 7.10 10.57
CA PHE A 51 3.38 5.73 10.88
C PHE A 51 2.24 4.76 11.17
N ASN A 52 1.02 5.27 11.33
CA ASN A 52 -0.17 4.44 11.34
C ASN A 52 -0.56 4.10 9.89
N PRO A 53 -1.23 2.95 9.67
CA PRO A 53 -1.83 2.69 8.38
C PRO A 53 -2.70 3.88 7.96
N PRO A 54 -2.56 4.37 6.72
CA PRO A 54 -3.42 5.44 6.26
C PRO A 54 -4.84 4.94 6.11
N GLU A 55 -5.81 5.84 6.28
CA GLU A 55 -7.20 5.51 5.99
C GLU A 55 -7.38 5.43 4.47
N LEU A 56 -8.05 4.38 4.02
CA LEU A 56 -8.33 4.14 2.62
C LEU A 56 -9.82 4.36 2.37
N ARG A 57 -10.14 5.01 1.27
CA ARG A 57 -11.52 5.20 0.80
C ARG A 57 -11.63 4.75 -0.64
N LEU A 58 -12.66 3.96 -0.95
CA LEU A 58 -12.96 3.60 -2.33
C LEU A 58 -13.23 4.86 -3.15
N PRO A 59 -12.78 4.90 -4.41
CA PRO A 59 -13.17 5.96 -5.33
C PRO A 59 -14.69 5.93 -5.53
N GLN A 60 -15.28 7.10 -5.82
CA GLN A 60 -16.73 7.25 -5.97
C GLN A 60 -17.33 6.28 -7.01
N SER A 61 -16.58 5.97 -8.07
CA SER A 61 -16.98 5.01 -9.11
C SER A 61 -17.15 3.57 -8.60
N LEU A 62 -16.58 3.24 -7.44
CA LEU A 62 -16.64 1.93 -6.79
C LEU A 62 -17.39 1.98 -5.44
N ALA A 63 -17.95 3.13 -5.05
CA ALA A 63 -18.51 3.34 -3.71
C ALA A 63 -19.72 2.44 -3.39
N SER A 64 -20.44 1.94 -4.41
CA SER A 64 -21.57 1.01 -4.25
C SER A 64 -21.17 -0.47 -4.26
N SER A 65 -19.88 -0.78 -4.40
CA SER A 65 -19.40 -2.17 -4.40
C SER A 65 -19.40 -2.77 -3.01
N ASN A 66 -19.88 -4.01 -2.90
CA ASN A 66 -19.78 -4.84 -1.68
C ASN A 66 -18.63 -5.87 -1.75
N ASP A 67 -17.75 -5.71 -2.73
CA ASP A 67 -16.61 -6.60 -2.93
C ASP A 67 -15.66 -6.57 -1.73
N THR A 68 -14.86 -7.63 -1.60
CA THR A 68 -13.72 -7.67 -0.70
C THR A 68 -12.49 -7.20 -1.45
N TYR A 69 -11.67 -6.36 -0.82
CA TYR A 69 -10.46 -5.82 -1.42
C TYR A 69 -9.20 -6.27 -0.68
N LEU A 70 -8.09 -6.27 -1.40
CA LEU A 70 -6.75 -6.49 -0.88
C LEU A 70 -5.88 -5.29 -1.25
N MET A 71 -5.09 -4.82 -0.30
CA MET A 71 -4.23 -3.67 -0.44
C MET A 71 -2.76 -4.08 -0.35
N ILE A 72 -1.92 -3.59 -1.26
CA ILE A 72 -0.45 -3.73 -1.22
C ILE A 72 0.20 -2.35 -1.29
N ALA A 73 1.03 -2.01 -0.30
CA ALA A 73 1.82 -0.79 -0.29
C ALA A 73 3.32 -1.09 -0.42
N ILE A 74 4.03 -0.33 -1.26
CA ILE A 74 5.46 -0.52 -1.54
C ILE A 74 6.23 0.80 -1.61
N ASP A 75 7.49 0.80 -1.15
CA ASP A 75 8.47 1.85 -1.44
C ASP A 75 9.36 1.36 -2.58
N ILE A 76 9.36 2.08 -3.69
CA ILE A 76 10.05 1.69 -4.92
C ILE A 76 11.43 2.33 -5.08
N ASP A 77 11.80 3.23 -4.16
CA ASP A 77 12.97 4.09 -4.26
C ASP A 77 14.05 3.76 -3.22
N ALA A 78 13.93 2.64 -2.49
CA ALA A 78 14.91 2.28 -1.46
C ALA A 78 16.25 1.72 -2.02
N PRO A 79 17.40 2.09 -1.43
CA PRO A 79 17.57 3.04 -0.33
C PRO A 79 17.61 4.51 -0.79
N PHE A 80 17.87 4.75 -2.08
CA PHE A 80 17.86 6.09 -2.68
C PHE A 80 17.18 6.06 -4.05
N PRO A 81 16.40 7.09 -4.45
CA PRO A 81 15.79 7.12 -5.77
C PRO A 81 16.78 7.00 -6.93
N SER A 82 18.01 7.48 -6.74
CA SER A 82 19.12 7.40 -7.70
C SER A 82 19.82 6.04 -7.75
N TRP A 83 19.67 5.21 -6.71
CA TRP A 83 20.22 3.86 -6.65
C TRP A 83 19.35 2.98 -5.75
N ARG A 84 18.54 2.13 -6.38
CA ARG A 84 17.48 1.36 -5.73
C ARG A 84 17.90 -0.06 -5.34
N GLY A 85 19.11 -0.22 -4.80
CA GLY A 85 19.73 -1.53 -4.59
C GLY A 85 19.01 -2.45 -3.57
N LEU A 86 18.13 -1.89 -2.74
CA LEU A 86 17.40 -2.63 -1.71
C LEU A 86 15.90 -2.77 -2.01
N GLY A 87 15.39 -2.00 -2.98
CA GLY A 87 13.98 -1.92 -3.33
C GLY A 87 13.52 -2.97 -4.37
N PRO A 88 12.20 -3.07 -4.58
CA PRO A 88 11.13 -2.46 -3.79
C PRO A 88 11.07 -2.98 -2.36
N ILE A 89 10.63 -2.15 -1.41
CA ILE A 89 10.38 -2.54 -0.01
C ILE A 89 8.88 -2.72 0.19
N LEU A 90 8.48 -3.85 0.77
CA LEU A 90 7.10 -4.09 1.16
C LEU A 90 6.72 -3.27 2.40
N HIS A 91 5.79 -2.33 2.25
CA HIS A 91 5.31 -1.51 3.36
C HIS A 91 4.06 -2.08 4.04
N TRP A 92 3.13 -2.68 3.28
CA TRP A 92 1.86 -3.17 3.83
C TRP A 92 1.22 -4.21 2.91
N VAL A 93 0.61 -5.24 3.50
CA VAL A 93 -0.35 -6.12 2.82
C VAL A 93 -1.54 -6.34 3.74
N GLN A 94 -2.68 -5.76 3.35
CA GLN A 94 -3.93 -5.86 4.10
C GLN A 94 -5.00 -6.56 3.25
N PRO A 95 -5.34 -7.82 3.57
CA PRO A 95 -6.46 -8.50 2.96
C PRO A 95 -7.77 -8.11 3.65
N ASN A 96 -8.87 -8.66 3.13
CA ASN A 96 -10.20 -8.64 3.72
C ASN A 96 -10.75 -7.23 3.98
N LEU A 97 -10.33 -6.24 3.19
CA LEU A 97 -10.84 -4.89 3.30
C LEU A 97 -12.28 -4.84 2.80
N LYS A 98 -13.17 -4.33 3.64
CA LYS A 98 -14.58 -4.13 3.31
C LYS A 98 -14.91 -2.64 3.31
N PRO A 99 -15.61 -2.13 2.27
CA PRO A 99 -16.06 -0.76 2.25
C PRO A 99 -17.26 -0.57 3.18
N ASP A 100 -17.25 0.56 3.89
CA ASP A 100 -18.43 1.10 4.52
C ASP A 100 -19.41 1.60 3.43
N PRO A 101 -20.68 1.15 3.44
CA PRO A 101 -21.63 1.50 2.36
C PRO A 101 -21.98 2.98 2.25
N ALA A 102 -21.81 3.77 3.32
CA ALA A 102 -22.16 5.18 3.33
C ALA A 102 -20.99 6.08 2.93
N THR A 103 -19.77 5.72 3.35
CA THR A 103 -18.58 6.56 3.23
C THR A 103 -17.54 6.03 2.25
N GLY A 104 -17.65 4.76 1.83
CA GLY A 104 -16.64 4.07 1.04
C GLY A 104 -15.34 3.78 1.81
N ALA A 105 -15.28 4.07 3.12
CA ALA A 105 -14.10 3.82 3.94
C ALA A 105 -13.81 2.32 4.04
N LEU A 106 -12.59 1.92 3.72
CA LEU A 106 -12.16 0.53 3.79
C LEU A 106 -11.69 0.19 5.19
N SER A 107 -12.27 -0.85 5.77
CA SER A 107 -11.91 -1.36 7.09
C SER A 107 -11.43 -2.81 7.02
N ALA A 108 -10.43 -3.13 7.84
CA ALA A 108 -9.97 -4.49 8.04
C ALA A 108 -10.78 -5.19 9.15
N PRO A 109 -10.89 -6.53 9.15
CA PRO A 109 -11.65 -7.26 10.18
C PRO A 109 -11.12 -7.06 11.60
N SER A 110 -9.79 -6.89 11.75
CA SER A 110 -9.13 -6.58 13.01
C SER A 110 -7.76 -5.94 12.78
N ALA A 111 -7.19 -5.31 13.81
CA ALA A 111 -5.86 -4.67 13.72
C ALA A 111 -4.73 -5.66 13.40
N ASP A 112 -4.89 -6.94 13.74
CA ASP A 112 -3.87 -7.99 13.55
C ASP A 112 -4.14 -8.89 12.32
N SER A 113 -5.15 -8.55 11.51
CA SER A 113 -5.57 -9.32 10.33
C SER A 113 -4.73 -9.06 9.06
N PHE A 114 -3.51 -8.56 9.22
CA PHE A 114 -2.61 -8.25 8.09
C PHE A 114 -1.80 -9.48 7.65
N ILE A 115 -1.41 -9.52 6.37
CA ILE A 115 -0.37 -10.46 5.90
C ILE A 115 1.02 -9.88 6.17
N ALA A 116 1.18 -8.57 5.96
CA ALA A 116 2.34 -7.80 6.36
C ALA A 116 1.89 -6.49 6.98
N ASN A 117 2.22 -6.23 8.25
CA ASN A 117 1.81 -5.00 8.93
C ASN A 117 2.33 -3.76 8.21
N TYR A 118 1.58 -2.67 8.30
CA TYR A 118 2.05 -1.37 7.82
C TYR A 118 3.33 -0.96 8.55
N ILE A 119 4.27 -0.41 7.81
CA ILE A 119 5.38 0.40 8.31
C ILE A 119 5.37 1.73 7.56
N GLY A 120 5.54 2.84 8.27
CA GLY A 120 5.54 4.16 7.66
C GLY A 120 6.83 4.49 6.90
N PRO A 121 6.85 5.63 6.21
CA PRO A 121 8.04 6.16 5.53
C PRO A 121 9.26 6.27 6.45
N ALA A 122 10.38 5.69 6.01
CA ALA A 122 11.66 5.76 6.74
C ALA A 122 12.87 5.84 5.80
N PRO A 123 12.88 6.77 4.82
CA PRO A 123 14.02 6.90 3.92
C PRO A 123 15.26 7.35 4.72
N PRO A 124 16.46 6.87 4.37
CA PRO A 124 17.69 7.19 5.09
C PRO A 124 18.09 8.65 4.84
N PRO A 125 18.46 9.46 5.85
CA PRO A 125 19.10 10.74 5.61
C PRO A 125 20.52 10.54 5.03
N PRO A 126 20.97 11.31 4.01
CA PRO A 126 20.28 12.36 3.26
C PRO A 126 19.69 11.86 1.92
N SER A 127 18.55 11.15 1.94
CA SER A 127 17.85 10.73 0.71
C SER A 127 16.90 11.82 0.19
N SER A 128 16.73 11.85 -1.13
CA SER A 128 15.60 12.54 -1.77
C SER A 128 14.27 11.85 -1.42
N PRO A 129 13.10 12.48 -1.61
CA PRO A 129 11.82 11.83 -1.33
C PRO A 129 11.63 10.50 -2.07
N HIS A 130 11.19 9.47 -1.35
CA HIS A 130 10.81 8.17 -1.91
C HIS A 130 9.32 8.14 -2.26
N ARG A 131 8.96 7.39 -3.30
CA ARG A 131 7.56 7.13 -3.69
C ARG A 131 7.00 5.93 -2.92
N TYR A 132 5.96 6.18 -2.13
CA TYR A 132 5.17 5.17 -1.43
C TYR A 132 3.90 4.91 -2.21
N CYS A 133 3.83 3.77 -2.87
CA CYS A 133 2.74 3.40 -3.78
C CYS A 133 1.71 2.56 -3.06
N PHE A 134 0.44 2.80 -3.37
CA PHE A 134 -0.73 2.18 -2.76
C PHE A 134 -1.59 1.56 -3.85
N PHE A 135 -1.64 0.23 -3.90
CA PHE A 135 -2.34 -0.52 -4.94
C PHE A 135 -3.48 -1.34 -4.35
N LEU A 136 -4.71 -1.02 -4.76
CA LEU A 136 -5.92 -1.72 -4.34
C LEU A 136 -6.34 -2.72 -5.42
N TYR A 137 -6.64 -3.94 -4.99
CA TYR A 137 -7.10 -5.04 -5.84
C TYR A 137 -8.45 -5.54 -5.36
N LYS A 138 -9.28 -6.03 -6.28
CA LYS A 138 -10.39 -6.91 -5.90
C LYS A 138 -9.79 -8.22 -5.38
N GLN A 139 -10.17 -8.62 -4.17
CA GLN A 139 -9.65 -9.85 -3.57
C GLN A 139 -10.28 -11.07 -4.25
N PRO A 140 -9.49 -12.03 -4.74
CA PRO A 140 -10.02 -13.26 -5.31
C PRO A 140 -10.85 -14.04 -4.28
N ALA A 141 -12.04 -14.48 -4.66
CA ALA A 141 -12.98 -15.14 -3.75
C ALA A 141 -12.42 -16.44 -3.13
N GLY A 142 -11.51 -17.12 -3.83
CA GLY A 142 -10.85 -18.35 -3.37
C GLY A 142 -9.51 -18.15 -2.67
N LEU A 143 -9.09 -16.90 -2.38
CA LEU A 143 -7.84 -16.65 -1.69
C LEU A 143 -7.92 -17.13 -0.23
N ASP A 144 -7.15 -18.15 0.12
CA ASP A 144 -6.96 -18.60 1.50
C ASP A 144 -6.06 -17.61 2.26
N VAL A 145 -6.67 -16.53 2.74
CA VAL A 145 -6.01 -15.48 3.52
C VAL A 145 -5.49 -16.03 4.86
N ASP A 146 -6.20 -16.97 5.47
CA ASP A 146 -5.88 -17.51 6.79
C ASP A 146 -4.54 -18.25 6.78
N LYS A 147 -4.21 -18.94 5.69
CA LYS A 147 -2.87 -19.51 5.47
C LYS A 147 -1.73 -18.50 5.66
N TYR A 148 -1.95 -17.23 5.32
CA TYR A 148 -0.96 -16.17 5.45
C TYR A 148 -1.04 -15.47 6.82
N VAL A 149 -2.24 -15.15 7.29
CA VAL A 149 -2.46 -14.41 8.55
C VAL A 149 -2.24 -15.30 9.78
N ALA A 150 -2.85 -16.49 9.82
CA ALA A 150 -2.74 -17.41 10.97
C ALA A 150 -1.30 -17.91 11.18
N LYS A 151 -0.55 -18.12 10.09
CA LYS A 151 0.89 -18.47 10.16
C LYS A 151 1.71 -17.41 10.89
N ARG A 152 1.27 -16.15 10.87
CA ARG A 152 1.94 -15.04 11.56
C ARG A 152 1.42 -14.85 12.98
N GLY A 153 0.13 -15.09 13.22
CA GLY A 153 -0.50 -14.92 14.54
C GLY A 153 -0.27 -13.51 15.09
N GLY A 154 -0.46 -12.47 14.26
CA GLY A 154 -0.22 -11.07 14.63
C GLY A 154 1.25 -10.64 14.68
N LYS A 155 2.22 -11.52 14.42
CA LYS A 155 3.64 -11.14 14.42
C LYS A 155 3.98 -10.22 13.24
N LYS A 156 4.58 -9.08 13.55
CA LYS A 156 5.07 -8.11 12.56
C LYS A 156 6.14 -8.71 11.63
N VAL A 157 6.11 -8.31 10.37
CA VAL A 157 7.12 -8.71 9.37
C VAL A 157 8.37 -7.86 9.55
N GLY A 158 9.52 -8.50 9.78
CA GLY A 158 10.81 -7.84 9.95
C GLY A 158 11.35 -7.23 8.65
N ASN A 159 12.18 -6.20 8.78
CA ASN A 159 12.64 -5.36 7.65
C ASN A 159 13.34 -6.15 6.54
N GLY A 160 14.20 -7.12 6.88
CA GLY A 160 14.91 -7.93 5.88
C GLY A 160 13.97 -8.73 4.97
N ALA A 161 12.83 -9.19 5.48
CA ALA A 161 11.84 -9.94 4.71
C ALA A 161 10.98 -9.05 3.79
N ARG A 162 11.14 -7.73 3.87
CA ARG A 162 10.42 -6.75 3.04
C ARG A 162 11.25 -6.31 1.83
N MET A 163 12.56 -6.56 1.84
CA MET A 163 13.49 -6.12 0.80
C MET A 163 13.36 -6.93 -0.48
N TRP A 164 13.67 -6.31 -1.62
CA TRP A 164 13.54 -6.91 -2.94
C TRP A 164 12.17 -7.55 -3.19
N PHE A 165 11.11 -6.89 -2.72
CA PHE A 165 9.76 -7.37 -2.90
C PHE A 165 9.40 -7.37 -4.39
N ASP A 166 9.00 -8.53 -4.90
CA ASP A 166 8.58 -8.72 -6.29
C ASP A 166 7.05 -8.69 -6.37
N LEU A 167 6.51 -7.54 -6.76
CA LEU A 167 5.06 -7.33 -6.85
C LEU A 167 4.42 -8.30 -7.83
N GLU A 168 4.99 -8.46 -9.03
CA GLU A 168 4.42 -9.30 -10.08
C GLU A 168 4.35 -10.77 -9.66
N LYS A 169 5.41 -11.27 -9.01
CA LYS A 169 5.41 -12.63 -8.46
C LYS A 169 4.36 -12.78 -7.37
N TYR A 170 4.24 -11.78 -6.48
CA TYR A 170 3.31 -11.84 -5.36
C TYR A 170 1.85 -11.74 -5.80
N GLU A 171 1.55 -10.90 -6.78
CA GLU A 171 0.23 -10.83 -7.42
C GLU A 171 -0.17 -12.19 -8.00
N LYS A 172 0.74 -12.86 -8.73
CA LYS A 172 0.49 -14.21 -9.26
C LYS A 172 0.25 -15.23 -8.15
N GLU A 173 1.02 -15.17 -7.05
CA GLU A 173 0.85 -16.07 -5.90
C GLU A 173 -0.54 -15.91 -5.25
N LEU A 174 -1.02 -14.66 -5.15
CA LEU A 174 -2.31 -14.33 -4.56
C LEU A 174 -3.50 -14.44 -5.55
N GLY A 175 -3.24 -14.72 -6.84
CA GLY A 175 -4.27 -14.77 -7.88
C GLY A 175 -4.80 -13.41 -8.33
N LEU A 176 -4.05 -12.32 -8.09
CA LEU A 176 -4.41 -10.94 -8.45
C LEU A 176 -4.13 -10.67 -9.95
N THR A 177 -4.89 -11.32 -10.82
CA THR A 177 -4.63 -11.33 -12.28
C THR A 177 -5.28 -10.19 -13.06
N GLU A 178 -6.30 -9.55 -12.48
CA GLU A 178 -7.07 -8.47 -13.13
C GLU A 178 -6.39 -7.09 -13.04
N GLY A 179 -5.30 -6.98 -12.28
CA GLY A 179 -4.63 -5.72 -11.97
C GLY A 179 -5.34 -4.90 -10.88
N ILE A 180 -4.92 -3.64 -10.73
CA ILE A 180 -5.47 -2.74 -9.71
C ILE A 180 -6.85 -2.20 -10.11
N VAL A 181 -7.75 -2.09 -9.13
CA VAL A 181 -9.05 -1.40 -9.29
C VAL A 181 -8.96 0.08 -8.94
N ALA A 182 -7.98 0.46 -8.13
CA ALA A 182 -7.66 1.83 -7.78
C ALA A 182 -6.22 1.92 -7.28
N GLY A 183 -5.61 3.10 -7.40
CA GLY A 183 -4.27 3.31 -6.88
C GLY A 183 -4.00 4.76 -6.51
N ASN A 184 -3.00 4.96 -5.65
CA ASN A 184 -2.51 6.28 -5.28
C ASN A 184 -1.04 6.18 -4.84
N PHE A 185 -0.33 7.30 -4.74
CA PHE A 185 1.01 7.33 -4.16
C PHE A 185 1.31 8.73 -3.61
N PHE A 186 2.18 8.80 -2.61
CA PHE A 186 2.74 10.07 -2.14
C PHE A 186 4.27 9.97 -2.06
N VAL A 187 4.94 11.10 -1.90
CA VAL A 187 6.39 11.13 -1.69
C VAL A 187 6.75 11.62 -0.29
N SER A 188 7.74 11.00 0.35
CA SER A 188 8.21 11.40 1.67
C SER A 188 9.73 11.28 1.79
N ASN A 189 10.33 12.22 2.52
CA ASN A 189 11.73 12.23 2.96
C ASN A 189 11.81 12.45 4.48
#